data_AF-A0A226N814-F1
#
_entry.id   AF-A0A226N814-F1
#
_cell.length_a   1.000
_cell.length_b   1.000
_cell.length_c   1.000
_cell.angle_alpha   90.00
_cell.angle_beta   90.00
_cell.angle_gamma   90.00
#
_symmetry.space_group_name_H-M   'P 1'
#
loop_
_entity.id
_entity.type
_entity.pdbx_description
1 polymer ?
#
loop_
_entity_poly.entity_id
_entity_poly.type
_entity_poly.pdbx_seq_one_letter_code
_entity_poly.pdbx_strand_id
1 'polypeptide(L)'
;MVDIPSLVKISVSLKIQPNDGAVYFKVDGQRFGQNRTIKLLTGAKYKIEVALRPGTVQATTMGIGGVNVPLEEKSRDAQVASYTGIYDTEGVPHTKSGERQPIQVNMQVGGPCSRSPAWKGRGQQRVDTYKGKHGEDKKELINTDTPFSSQFNDIGVFETVWQVKFYNYHKRDHCQWGNSFGSIEYECKPNETRSLMWINKETFH
;
A
#
# COMPACT_ATOMS: atom_id res chain seq x y z
N MET A 1 9.05 -22.08 -14.06
CA MET A 1 7.93 -21.13 -13.93
C MET A 1 7.81 -20.85 -12.44
N VAL A 2 7.96 -19.61 -11.97
CA VAL A 2 7.82 -19.35 -10.52
C VAL A 2 6.34 -19.52 -10.17
N ASP A 3 6.04 -20.35 -9.18
CA ASP A 3 4.68 -20.59 -8.72
C ASP A 3 4.11 -19.30 -8.11
N ILE A 4 3.11 -18.74 -8.77
CA ILE A 4 2.34 -17.62 -8.24
C ILE A 4 1.49 -18.17 -7.09
N PRO A 5 1.46 -17.50 -5.92
CA PRO A 5 0.65 -17.95 -4.81
C PRO A 5 -0.82 -18.08 -5.22
N SER A 6 -1.38 -19.26 -5.02
CA SER A 6 -2.82 -19.50 -5.24
C SER A 6 -3.70 -18.79 -4.22
N LEU A 7 -3.12 -18.30 -3.13
CA LEU A 7 -3.76 -17.51 -2.09
C LEU A 7 -2.79 -16.44 -1.60
N VAL A 8 -3.29 -15.20 -1.51
CA VAL A 8 -2.59 -14.07 -0.92
C VAL A 8 -3.42 -13.54 0.24
N LYS A 9 -2.82 -13.40 1.42
CA LYS A 9 -3.45 -12.73 2.56
C LYS A 9 -2.94 -11.31 2.69
N ILE A 10 -3.85 -10.37 2.85
CA ILE A 10 -3.54 -8.95 2.99
C ILE A 10 -4.15 -8.49 4.32
N SER A 11 -3.31 -8.07 5.25
CA SER A 11 -3.75 -7.42 6.49
C SER A 11 -3.46 -5.93 6.41
N VAL A 12 -4.43 -5.09 6.76
CA VAL A 12 -4.27 -3.64 6.82
C VAL A 12 -4.68 -3.12 8.19
N SER A 13 -3.78 -2.41 8.85
CA SER A 13 -4.00 -1.76 10.14
C SER A 13 -3.86 -0.24 10.00
N LEU A 14 -4.56 0.50 10.86
CA LEU A 14 -4.56 1.96 10.88
C LEU A 14 -4.28 2.47 12.30
N LYS A 15 -3.35 3.40 12.45
CA LYS A 15 -3.03 4.07 13.72
C LYS A 15 -2.98 5.57 13.54
N ILE A 16 -3.66 6.33 14.39
CA ILE A 16 -3.66 7.80 14.28
C ILE A 16 -2.29 8.36 14.71
N GLN A 17 -1.69 9.19 13.87
CA GLN A 17 -0.43 9.88 14.15
C GLN A 17 -0.66 11.17 14.94
N PRO A 18 0.34 11.62 15.73
CA PRO A 18 1.71 11.08 15.85
C PRO A 18 1.88 9.97 16.90
N ASN A 19 0.85 9.70 17.72
CA ASN A 19 1.01 8.88 18.92
C ASN A 19 0.64 7.39 18.75
N ASP A 20 0.54 6.91 17.51
CA ASP A 20 0.07 5.54 17.21
C ASP A 20 -1.27 5.18 17.89
N GLY A 21 -2.16 6.15 18.01
CA GLY A 21 -3.43 5.95 18.72
C GLY A 21 -4.38 5.00 17.98
N ALA A 22 -5.35 4.46 18.71
CA ALA A 22 -6.33 3.55 18.15
C ALA A 22 -7.24 4.22 17.11
N VAL A 23 -7.55 3.46 16.05
CA VAL A 23 -8.69 3.71 15.16
C VAL A 23 -9.85 2.86 15.64
N TYR A 24 -11.09 3.24 15.31
CA TYR A 24 -12.27 2.54 15.78
C TYR A 24 -13.20 2.22 14.62
N PHE A 25 -13.99 1.17 14.79
CA PHE A 25 -15.04 0.81 13.86
C PHE A 25 -16.35 0.51 14.60
N LYS A 26 -17.46 0.60 13.87
CA LYS A 26 -18.77 0.21 14.37
C LYS A 26 -19.34 -0.90 13.52
N VAL A 27 -19.98 -1.88 14.16
CA VAL A 27 -20.84 -2.85 13.48
C VAL A 27 -22.22 -2.20 13.32
N ASP A 28 -22.56 -1.81 12.09
CA ASP A 28 -23.83 -1.16 11.78
C ASP A 28 -24.91 -2.16 11.34
N GLY A 29 -24.55 -3.43 11.12
CA GLY A 29 -25.46 -4.45 10.59
C GLY A 29 -25.97 -4.08 9.19
N GLN A 30 -27.18 -4.54 8.83
CA GLN A 30 -27.75 -4.35 7.48
C GLN A 30 -28.32 -2.95 7.23
N ARG A 31 -27.89 -1.93 8.00
CA ARG A 31 -28.42 -0.56 7.89
C ARG A 31 -27.82 0.24 6.73
N PHE A 32 -26.64 -0.15 6.27
CA PHE A 32 -25.90 0.52 5.20
C PHE A 32 -25.38 -0.51 4.21
N GLY A 33 -24.69 -0.05 3.16
CA GLY A 33 -24.14 -0.93 2.12
C GLY A 33 -23.10 -1.93 2.63
N GLN A 34 -22.45 -1.64 3.76
CA GLN A 34 -21.55 -2.55 4.46
C GLN A 34 -21.93 -2.68 5.93
N ASN A 35 -21.66 -3.86 6.50
CA ASN A 35 -22.01 -4.18 7.89
C ASN A 35 -21.12 -3.51 8.93
N ARG A 36 -19.99 -2.93 8.51
CA ARG A 36 -18.99 -2.30 9.38
C ARG A 36 -18.58 -0.95 8.81
N THR A 37 -18.37 0.03 9.69
CA THR A 37 -17.90 1.37 9.34
C THR A 37 -16.60 1.68 10.08
N ILE A 38 -15.53 1.98 9.35
CA ILE A 38 -14.28 2.52 9.92
C ILE A 38 -14.47 4.02 10.18
N LYS A 39 -14.05 4.48 11.36
CA LYS A 39 -14.19 5.87 11.77
C LYS A 39 -12.86 6.58 11.69
N LEU A 40 -12.82 7.67 10.95
CA LEU A 40 -11.63 8.48 10.72
C LEU A 40 -11.93 9.94 11.08
N LEU A 41 -10.92 10.70 11.44
CA LEU A 41 -10.97 12.14 11.62
C LEU A 41 -10.54 12.80 10.31
N THR A 42 -11.12 13.94 9.99
CA THR A 42 -10.64 14.82 8.93
C THR A 42 -9.40 15.59 9.39
N GLY A 43 -8.46 15.89 8.48
CA GLY A 43 -7.27 16.68 8.81
C GLY A 43 -6.29 15.96 9.75
N ALA A 44 -6.32 14.63 9.77
CA ALA A 44 -5.44 13.79 10.55
C ALA A 44 -4.61 12.87 9.66
N LYS A 45 -3.43 12.48 10.17
CA LYS A 45 -2.56 11.50 9.51
C LYS A 45 -2.71 10.13 10.16
N TYR A 46 -2.73 9.11 9.34
CA TYR A 46 -2.85 7.71 9.76
C TYR A 46 -1.62 6.96 9.28
N LYS A 47 -0.91 6.30 10.20
CA LYS A 47 0.06 5.27 9.83
C LYS A 47 -0.72 4.04 9.42
N ILE A 48 -0.51 3.63 8.19
CA ILE A 48 -1.01 2.38 7.64
C ILE A 48 0.08 1.35 7.81
N GLU A 49 -0.27 0.17 8.31
CA GLU A 49 0.62 -0.99 8.35
C GLU A 49 -0.02 -2.09 7.48
N VAL A 50 0.68 -2.51 6.43
CA VAL A 50 0.23 -3.54 5.49
C VAL A 50 1.10 -4.77 5.67
N ALA A 51 0.51 -5.94 5.88
CA ALA A 51 1.22 -7.21 5.88
C ALA A 51 0.69 -8.10 4.76
N LEU A 52 1.58 -8.52 3.86
CA LEU A 52 1.30 -9.40 2.74
C LEU A 52 1.85 -10.80 3.01
N ARG A 53 1.05 -11.83 2.75
CA ARG A 53 1.45 -13.24 2.84
C ARG A 53 1.10 -13.96 1.54
N PRO A 54 1.97 -14.82 0.99
CA PRO A 54 3.32 -15.15 1.46
C PRO A 54 4.31 -13.99 1.26
N GLY A 55 5.46 -14.04 1.91
CA GLY A 55 6.45 -12.94 1.90
C GLY A 55 7.17 -12.73 0.56
N THR A 56 6.89 -13.58 -0.43
CA THR A 56 7.28 -13.38 -1.83
C THR A 56 6.45 -12.33 -2.55
N VAL A 57 5.28 -11.98 -2.01
CA VAL A 57 4.38 -10.95 -2.54
C VAL A 57 4.87 -9.56 -2.14
N GLN A 58 4.62 -8.56 -2.99
CA GLN A 58 5.00 -7.19 -2.72
C GLN A 58 4.02 -6.15 -3.27
N ALA A 59 4.06 -4.96 -2.68
CA ALA A 59 3.31 -3.80 -3.11
C ALA A 59 4.12 -2.53 -2.83
N THR A 60 3.90 -1.49 -3.65
CA THR A 60 4.65 -0.22 -3.56
C THR A 60 3.76 0.97 -3.20
N THR A 61 2.46 0.87 -3.43
CA THR A 61 1.50 1.96 -3.20
C THR A 61 0.13 1.37 -2.89
N MET A 62 -0.61 2.05 -2.02
CA MET A 62 -2.01 1.76 -1.73
C MET A 62 -2.85 3.00 -2.04
N GLY A 63 -3.85 2.89 -2.90
CA GLY A 63 -4.83 3.93 -3.13
C GLY A 63 -5.95 3.87 -2.09
N ILE A 64 -6.31 4.99 -1.48
CA ILE A 64 -7.41 5.09 -0.49
C ILE A 64 -8.20 6.36 -0.77
N GLY A 65 -9.43 6.21 -1.26
CA GLY A 65 -10.33 7.34 -1.52
C GLY A 65 -9.76 8.38 -2.49
N GLY A 66 -8.91 7.96 -3.43
CA GLY A 66 -8.21 8.84 -4.38
C GLY A 66 -6.85 9.37 -3.90
N VAL A 67 -6.46 9.12 -2.65
CA VAL A 67 -5.11 9.42 -2.13
C VAL A 67 -4.20 8.23 -2.40
N ASN A 68 -3.08 8.46 -3.08
CA ASN A 68 -2.04 7.45 -3.27
C ASN A 68 -1.07 7.47 -2.09
N VAL A 69 -1.00 6.37 -1.35
CA VAL A 69 -0.14 6.20 -0.18
C VAL A 69 1.07 5.35 -0.55
N PRO A 70 2.28 5.93 -0.65
CA PRO A 70 3.49 5.15 -0.84
C PRO A 70 3.72 4.19 0.33
N LEU A 71 4.14 2.97 0.02
CA LEU A 71 4.42 1.93 1.00
C LEU A 71 5.93 1.69 1.11
N GLU A 72 6.47 1.89 2.30
CA GLU A 72 7.86 1.56 2.63
C GLU A 72 7.92 0.19 3.28
N GLU A 73 8.71 -0.73 2.73
CA GLU A 73 8.97 -2.03 3.34
C GLU A 73 9.71 -1.85 4.67
N LYS A 74 9.23 -2.50 5.73
CA LYS A 74 9.87 -2.52 7.06
C LYS A 74 10.58 -3.83 7.36
N SER A 75 9.98 -4.94 6.95
CA SER A 75 10.60 -6.25 7.09
C SER A 75 10.04 -7.24 6.07
N ARG A 76 10.83 -8.25 5.75
CA ARG A 76 10.41 -9.36 4.91
C ARG A 76 11.08 -10.65 5.36
N ASP A 77 10.28 -11.70 5.45
CA ASP A 77 10.71 -13.09 5.60
C ASP A 77 9.97 -13.97 4.57
N ALA A 78 10.11 -15.29 4.68
CA ALA A 78 9.46 -16.23 3.75
C ALA A 78 7.92 -16.21 3.83
N GLN A 79 7.36 -15.86 4.99
CA GLN A 79 5.92 -15.89 5.26
C GLN A 79 5.25 -14.53 5.10
N VAL A 80 5.95 -13.43 5.42
CA VAL A 80 5.39 -12.08 5.50
C VAL A 80 6.32 -11.06 4.87
N ALA A 81 5.75 -10.15 4.09
CA ALA A 81 6.33 -8.84 3.80
C ALA A 81 5.49 -7.76 4.48
N SER A 82 6.13 -6.91 5.29
CA SER A 82 5.47 -5.83 6.03
C SER A 82 5.87 -4.46 5.49
N TYR A 83 4.89 -3.57 5.40
CA TYR A 83 5.03 -2.24 4.86
C TYR A 83 4.34 -1.21 5.74
N THR A 84 4.79 0.03 5.66
CA THR A 84 4.07 1.15 6.26
C THR A 84 3.91 2.30 5.28
N GLY A 85 2.82 3.05 5.42
CA GLY A 85 2.60 4.29 4.68
C GLY A 85 1.89 5.32 5.55
N ILE A 86 1.85 6.57 5.08
CA ILE A 86 1.10 7.64 5.74
C ILE A 86 -0.09 8.03 4.87
N TYR A 87 -1.28 7.80 5.39
CA TYR A 87 -2.52 8.29 4.78
C TYR A 87 -2.93 9.60 5.44
N ASP A 88 -2.91 10.66 4.63
CA ASP A 88 -3.33 11.99 5.06
C ASP A 88 -4.79 12.24 4.66
N THR A 89 -5.56 12.75 5.62
CA THR A 89 -6.96 13.14 5.42
C THR A 89 -7.15 14.66 5.41
N GLU A 90 -6.06 15.42 5.26
CA GLU A 90 -6.11 16.83 4.96
C GLU A 90 -6.97 17.10 3.70
N GLY A 91 -7.85 18.10 3.79
CA GLY A 91 -8.79 18.43 2.72
C GLY A 91 -10.00 17.48 2.57
N VAL A 92 -10.03 16.33 3.25
CA VAL A 92 -11.18 15.42 3.20
C VAL A 92 -12.36 16.02 3.98
N PRO A 93 -13.55 16.20 3.35
CA PRO A 93 -14.70 16.75 4.04
C PRO A 93 -15.28 15.76 5.05
N HIS A 94 -15.81 16.28 6.16
CA HIS A 94 -16.49 15.43 7.14
C HIS A 94 -17.78 14.85 6.55
N THR A 95 -18.09 13.60 6.91
CA THR A 95 -19.32 12.94 6.50
C THR A 95 -20.51 13.51 7.28
N LYS A 96 -21.63 13.75 6.59
CA LYS A 96 -22.85 14.27 7.23
C LYS A 96 -23.41 13.31 8.29
N SER A 97 -24.23 13.84 9.18
CA SER A 97 -24.94 13.00 10.16
C SER A 97 -25.84 11.99 9.45
N GLY A 98 -25.98 10.78 10.02
CA GLY A 98 -26.75 9.69 9.40
C GLY A 98 -26.05 8.96 8.25
N GLU A 99 -25.10 9.59 7.56
CA GLU A 99 -24.47 9.03 6.35
C GLU A 99 -23.22 8.18 6.64
N ARG A 100 -22.85 7.39 5.63
CA ARG A 100 -21.59 6.64 5.49
C ARG A 100 -21.07 6.83 4.07
N GLN A 101 -19.76 6.92 3.92
CA GLN A 101 -19.12 7.11 2.63
C GLN A 101 -18.43 5.81 2.20
N PRO A 102 -18.71 5.28 1.00
CA PRO A 102 -17.89 4.24 0.40
C PRO A 102 -16.61 4.88 -0.13
N ILE A 103 -15.45 4.35 0.26
CA ILE A 103 -14.15 4.73 -0.32
C ILE A 103 -13.54 3.54 -1.03
N GLN A 104 -13.06 3.78 -2.25
CA GLN A 104 -12.31 2.79 -3.01
C GLN A 104 -10.93 2.62 -2.41
N VAL A 105 -10.50 1.37 -2.28
CA VAL A 105 -9.18 1.00 -1.80
C VAL A 105 -8.57 0.04 -2.80
N ASN A 106 -7.36 0.34 -3.26
CA ASN A 106 -6.68 -0.50 -4.24
C ASN A 106 -5.18 -0.62 -3.99
N MET A 107 -4.57 -1.66 -4.53
CA MET A 107 -3.15 -1.94 -4.41
C MET A 107 -2.69 -2.81 -5.58
N GLN A 108 -1.65 -2.38 -6.30
CA GLN A 108 -0.98 -3.25 -7.28
C GLN A 108 -0.14 -4.27 -6.52
N VAL A 109 -0.42 -5.56 -6.73
CA VAL A 109 0.28 -6.65 -6.07
C VAL A 109 1.19 -7.36 -7.06
N GLY A 110 2.48 -7.35 -6.76
CA GLY A 110 3.52 -7.99 -7.54
C GLY A 110 4.09 -9.23 -6.85
N GLY A 111 4.68 -10.11 -7.64
CA GLY A 111 5.43 -11.28 -7.21
C GLY A 111 6.94 -11.11 -7.45
N PRO A 112 7.73 -12.13 -7.07
CA PRO A 112 9.17 -12.10 -7.30
C PRO A 112 9.46 -12.10 -8.81
N CYS A 113 10.40 -11.25 -9.21
CA CYS A 113 10.92 -11.21 -10.58
C CYS A 113 11.77 -12.45 -10.85
N SER A 114 11.51 -13.15 -11.96
CA SER A 114 12.37 -14.25 -12.44
C SER A 114 13.69 -13.78 -13.07
N ARG A 115 13.90 -12.47 -13.18
CA ARG A 115 15.09 -11.84 -13.77
C ARG A 115 15.66 -10.77 -12.83
N SER A 116 16.11 -11.17 -11.65
CA SER A 116 17.15 -10.41 -10.98
C SER A 116 18.47 -10.83 -11.61
N PRO A 117 19.18 -9.98 -12.39
CA PRO A 117 20.60 -10.23 -12.60
C PRO A 117 21.21 -10.23 -11.20
N ALA A 118 21.86 -11.33 -10.83
CA ALA A 118 22.69 -11.38 -9.63
C ALA A 118 23.53 -10.11 -9.58
N TRP A 119 23.53 -9.45 -8.43
CA TRP A 119 24.33 -8.27 -8.13
C TRP A 119 25.80 -8.58 -8.47
N LYS A 120 26.24 -8.23 -9.68
CA LYS A 120 27.65 -8.00 -9.97
C LYS A 120 27.85 -6.51 -9.79
N GLY A 121 28.03 -6.11 -8.54
CA GLY A 121 28.55 -4.79 -8.20
C GLY A 121 29.92 -4.60 -8.86
N ARG A 122 29.90 -4.08 -10.08
CA ARG A 122 30.99 -3.32 -10.69
C ARG A 122 30.31 -2.28 -11.56
N GLY A 123 30.28 -1.04 -11.07
CA GLY A 123 29.89 0.11 -11.89
C GLY A 123 30.72 0.06 -13.17
N GLN A 124 30.04 -0.08 -14.31
CA GLN A 124 30.70 -0.02 -15.60
C GLN A 124 30.98 1.46 -15.88
N GLN A 125 32.15 1.94 -15.46
CA GLN A 125 32.63 3.27 -15.83
C GLN A 125 32.90 3.27 -17.34
N ARG A 126 32.16 4.11 -18.08
CA ARG A 126 32.45 4.37 -19.48
C ARG A 126 33.27 5.66 -19.55
N VAL A 127 34.46 5.57 -20.13
CA VAL A 127 35.33 6.72 -20.37
C VAL A 127 35.14 7.12 -21.81
N ASP A 128 34.42 8.23 -22.03
CA ASP A 128 34.32 8.80 -23.36
C ASP A 128 35.48 9.78 -23.55
N THR A 129 36.21 9.60 -24.66
CA THR A 129 37.29 10.51 -25.06
C THR A 129 36.75 11.43 -26.13
N TYR A 130 36.89 12.73 -25.94
CA TYR A 130 36.52 13.73 -26.93
C TYR A 130 37.65 14.73 -27.13
N LYS A 131 37.75 15.26 -28.36
CA LYS A 131 38.74 16.27 -28.69
C LYS A 131 38.30 17.65 -28.21
N GLY A 132 39.12 18.27 -27.37
CA GLY A 132 38.94 19.66 -26.96
C GLY A 132 39.21 20.65 -28.08
N LYS A 133 38.80 21.91 -27.89
CA LYS A 133 38.92 23.01 -28.87
C LYS A 133 40.35 23.32 -29.34
N HIS A 134 41.38 22.82 -28.65
CA HIS A 134 42.79 22.96 -29.02
C HIS A 134 43.45 21.63 -29.46
N GLY A 135 42.65 20.60 -29.76
CA GLY A 135 43.17 19.31 -30.24
C GLY A 135 43.68 18.37 -29.14
N GLU A 136 43.53 18.73 -27.87
CA GLU A 136 43.86 17.87 -26.72
C GLU A 136 42.74 16.84 -26.46
N ASP A 137 43.13 15.58 -26.23
CA ASP A 137 42.20 14.51 -25.86
C ASP A 137 41.78 14.66 -24.39
N LYS A 138 40.49 14.90 -24.15
CA LYS A 138 39.91 14.97 -22.81
C LYS A 138 39.10 13.70 -22.53
N LYS A 139 39.25 13.16 -21.31
CA LYS A 139 38.52 11.97 -20.83
C LYS A 139 37.50 12.43 -19.79
N GLU A 140 36.24 12.08 -19.99
CA GLU A 140 35.19 12.33 -19.00
C GLU A 140 34.68 11.01 -18.44
N LEU A 141 34.57 10.95 -17.11
CA LEU A 141 34.01 9.82 -16.40
C LEU A 141 32.51 10.02 -16.28
N ILE A 142 31.73 9.24 -17.03
CA ILE A 142 30.27 9.28 -16.96
C ILE A 142 29.81 8.14 -16.05
N ASN A 143 29.22 8.48 -14.91
CA ASN A 143 28.51 7.51 -14.05
C ASN A 143 27.10 7.30 -14.63
N THR A 144 26.89 6.15 -15.27
CA THR A 144 25.55 5.74 -15.72
C THR A 144 24.82 5.00 -14.60
N ASP A 145 24.47 5.70 -13.52
CA ASP A 145 23.57 5.17 -12.51
C ASP A 145 22.15 5.22 -13.07
N THR A 146 21.79 4.20 -13.86
CA THR A 146 20.39 4.00 -14.23
C THR A 146 19.70 3.39 -13.01
N PRO A 147 18.70 4.04 -12.38
CA PRO A 147 18.01 3.44 -11.25
C PRO A 147 17.38 2.12 -11.70
N PHE A 148 17.75 1.03 -11.02
CA PHE A 148 17.20 -0.30 -11.28
C PHE A 148 15.70 -0.27 -10.92
N SER A 149 14.83 -0.21 -11.93
CA SER A 149 13.42 -0.53 -11.73
C SER A 149 13.33 -2.05 -11.60
N SER A 150 13.17 -2.57 -10.38
CA SER A 150 12.84 -3.98 -10.17
C SER A 150 11.59 -4.32 -10.99
N GLN A 151 11.74 -5.09 -12.06
CA GLN A 151 10.62 -5.49 -12.90
C GLN A 151 9.79 -6.52 -12.11
N PHE A 152 8.60 -6.16 -11.65
CA PHE A 152 7.74 -7.10 -10.93
C PHE A 152 6.98 -8.00 -11.90
N ASN A 153 6.73 -9.25 -11.51
CA ASN A 153 5.70 -10.05 -12.18
C ASN A 153 4.37 -9.67 -11.54
N ASP A 154 3.47 -9.07 -12.32
CA ASP A 154 2.15 -8.70 -11.80
C ASP A 154 1.36 -9.95 -11.38
N ILE A 155 0.88 -9.94 -10.13
CA ILE A 155 -0.03 -10.96 -9.59
C ILE A 155 -1.48 -10.51 -9.81
N GLY A 156 -1.74 -9.21 -9.68
CA GLY A 156 -3.02 -8.59 -9.97
C GLY A 156 -3.26 -7.35 -9.12
N VAL A 157 -4.36 -6.66 -9.39
CA VAL A 157 -4.83 -5.54 -8.57
C VAL A 157 -5.71 -6.06 -7.44
N PHE A 158 -5.40 -5.71 -6.20
CA PHE A 158 -6.34 -5.84 -5.10
C PHE A 158 -7.26 -4.61 -5.09
N GLU A 159 -8.57 -4.81 -5.08
CA GLU A 159 -9.58 -3.74 -5.03
C GLU A 159 -10.69 -4.09 -4.04
N THR A 160 -11.07 -3.13 -3.20
CA THR A 160 -12.18 -3.26 -2.26
C THR A 160 -12.81 -1.89 -1.96
N VAL A 161 -13.95 -1.90 -1.29
CA VAL A 161 -14.64 -0.69 -0.83
C VAL A 161 -14.72 -0.70 0.69
N TRP A 162 -14.09 0.27 1.34
CA TRP A 162 -14.31 0.48 2.76
C TRP A 162 -15.50 1.42 2.96
N GLN A 163 -16.40 1.04 3.87
CA GLN A 163 -17.37 1.99 4.38
C GLN A 163 -16.74 2.78 5.53
N VAL A 164 -16.70 4.10 5.37
CA VAL A 164 -16.08 5.01 6.33
C VAL A 164 -17.03 6.09 6.80
N LYS A 165 -16.69 6.68 7.94
CA LYS A 165 -17.27 7.93 8.39
C LYS A 165 -16.16 8.86 8.85
N PHE A 166 -16.02 9.99 8.16
CA PHE A 166 -15.12 11.06 8.55
C PHE A 166 -15.79 11.98 9.55
N TYR A 167 -15.25 12.03 10.75
CA TYR A 167 -15.64 12.95 11.81
C TYR A 167 -14.77 14.19 11.72
N ASN A 168 -15.36 15.35 12.01
CA ASN A 168 -14.56 16.54 12.27
C ASN A 168 -13.59 16.26 13.43
N TYR A 169 -12.37 16.79 13.36
CA TYR A 169 -11.36 16.65 14.42
C TYR A 169 -11.90 17.00 15.82
N HIS A 170 -12.77 18.00 15.94
CA HIS A 170 -13.40 18.41 17.20
C HIS A 170 -14.41 17.40 17.76
N LYS A 171 -14.80 16.36 16.99
CA LYS A 171 -15.69 15.28 17.41
C LYS A 171 -14.94 13.97 17.69
N ARG A 172 -13.69 14.08 18.17
CA ARG A 172 -12.81 12.93 18.44
C ARG A 172 -13.44 11.90 19.38
N ASP A 173 -14.17 12.32 20.41
CA ASP A 173 -14.81 11.39 21.35
C ASP A 173 -15.85 10.50 20.65
N HIS A 174 -16.67 11.07 19.75
CA HIS A 174 -17.65 10.31 18.97
C HIS A 174 -17.00 9.37 17.95
N CYS A 175 -15.82 9.76 17.45
CA CYS A 175 -15.03 8.95 16.54
C CYS A 175 -14.52 7.68 17.23
N GLN A 176 -14.35 7.69 18.56
CA GLN A 176 -13.84 6.56 19.34
C GLN A 176 -14.91 5.57 19.82
N TRP A 177 -16.20 5.89 19.67
CA TRP A 177 -17.24 4.96 20.12
C TRP A 177 -17.27 3.68 19.27
N GLY A 178 -17.38 2.52 19.90
CA GLY A 178 -17.45 1.23 19.21
C GLY A 178 -16.26 0.35 19.54
N ASN A 179 -15.86 -0.49 18.59
CA ASN A 179 -14.76 -1.43 18.76
C ASN A 179 -13.45 -0.77 18.31
N SER A 180 -12.35 -1.09 18.98
CA SER A 180 -11.01 -0.76 18.48
C SER A 180 -10.79 -1.49 17.17
N PHE A 181 -10.23 -0.81 16.19
CA PHE A 181 -9.82 -1.35 14.90
C PHE A 181 -8.36 -1.77 15.00
N GLY A 182 -8.11 -3.08 15.08
CA GLY A 182 -6.78 -3.66 15.01
C GLY A 182 -6.33 -3.81 13.56
N SER A 183 -7.12 -4.52 12.76
CA SER A 183 -6.85 -4.72 11.34
C SER A 183 -8.09 -5.16 10.56
N ILE A 184 -7.97 -5.08 9.23
CA ILE A 184 -8.84 -5.76 8.29
C ILE A 184 -8.00 -6.75 7.48
N GLU A 185 -8.43 -8.00 7.47
CA GLU A 185 -7.74 -9.09 6.78
C GLU A 185 -8.56 -9.59 5.60
N TYR A 186 -7.88 -9.74 4.46
CA TYR A 186 -8.43 -10.26 3.23
C TYR A 186 -7.74 -11.55 2.82
N GLU A 187 -8.53 -12.52 2.40
CA GLU A 187 -8.03 -13.71 1.71
C GLU A 187 -8.36 -13.61 0.22
N CYS A 188 -7.34 -13.37 -0.59
CA CYS A 188 -7.46 -13.03 -1.99
C CYS A 188 -6.89 -14.13 -2.89
N LYS A 189 -7.49 -14.34 -4.06
CA LYS A 189 -6.95 -15.22 -5.10
C LYS A 189 -6.74 -14.44 -6.39
N PRO A 190 -5.56 -14.50 -7.01
CA PRO A 190 -5.36 -13.93 -8.34
C PRO A 190 -6.36 -14.54 -9.33
N ASN A 191 -6.95 -13.71 -10.19
CA ASN A 191 -7.78 -14.20 -11.29
C ASN A 191 -6.90 -14.81 -12.40
N GLU A 192 -7.54 -15.52 -13.34
CA GLU A 192 -6.83 -16.25 -14.41
C GLU A 192 -5.98 -15.32 -15.30
N THR A 193 -6.47 -14.10 -15.56
CA THR A 193 -5.79 -13.10 -16.40
C THR A 193 -4.75 -12.26 -15.65
N ARG A 194 -4.62 -12.44 -14.33
CA ARG A 194 -3.72 -11.70 -13.43
C ARG A 194 -3.93 -10.18 -13.47
N SER A 195 -5.14 -9.76 -13.81
CA SER A 195 -5.56 -8.36 -13.81
C SER A 195 -6.14 -7.93 -12.47
N LEU A 196 -6.77 -8.85 -11.74
CA LEU A 196 -7.51 -8.57 -10.51
C LEU A 196 -7.35 -9.72 -9.52
N MET A 197 -7.45 -9.42 -8.23
CA MET A 197 -7.51 -10.40 -7.16
C MET A 197 -8.94 -10.49 -6.60
N TRP A 198 -9.50 -11.70 -6.58
CA TRP A 198 -10.82 -11.96 -5.99
C TRP A 198 -10.71 -12.08 -4.48
N ILE A 199 -11.54 -11.34 -3.75
CA ILE A 199 -11.66 -11.41 -2.30
C ILE A 199 -12.64 -12.52 -1.93
N ASN A 200 -12.15 -13.57 -1.28
CA ASN A 200 -13.01 -14.67 -0.81
C ASN A 200 -13.52 -14.45 0.61
N LYS A 201 -12.72 -13.75 1.42
CA LYS A 201 -13.02 -13.54 2.84
C LYS A 201 -12.48 -12.19 3.28
N GLU A 202 -13.27 -11.51 4.10
CA GLU A 202 -12.93 -10.27 4.80
C GLU A 202 -13.22 -10.44 6.29
N THR A 203 -12.24 -10.16 7.14
CA THR A 203 -12.37 -10.24 8.60
C THR A 203 -11.87 -8.95 9.24
N PHE A 204 -12.64 -8.40 10.17
CA PHE A 204 -12.22 -7.25 10.99
C PHE A 204 -11.82 -7.76 12.38
N HIS A 205 -10.71 -7.23 12.88
CA HIS A 205 -10.19 -7.49 14.23
C HIS A 205 -10.15 -6.21 15.05
#